data_AF-A0A1I3TA13-F1
#
_entry.id   AF-A0A1I3TA13-F1
#
_cell.length_a   1.000
_cell.length_b   1.000
_cell.length_c   1.000
_cell.angle_alpha   90.00
_cell.angle_beta   90.00
_cell.angle_gamma   90.00
#
_symmetry.space_group_name_H-M   'P 1'
#
loop_
_entity.id
_entity.type
_entity.pdbx_description
1 polymer ?
#
loop_
_entity_poly.entity_id
_entity_poly.type
_entity_poly.pdbx_seq_one_letter_code
_entity_poly.pdbx_strand_id
1 'polypeptide(L)'
;MHAATPLSAALDVTDWRRRTSQTYAEVRALAVEDPAAAHAVWVQQRDELFAFHPASPLSPDARADFAGLDVAPYDPRFRFEVGVEPAGPQRLDVATGTDGVVGFDRVGTVVLGDLGRLTLWSLRGYGGGLFLPVRDALAGHGTFGGGRYVLDTVKGADLGCDRVGRLVVDLNFAYNPSCAYDPTWACPLATRANTLAAPVPVGERTPEPGDAPVD
;
A
#
# COMPACT_ATOMS: atom_id res chain seq x y z
N MET A 1 -28.09 -11.18 -6.35
CA MET A 1 -27.38 -10.14 -5.58
C MET A 1 -28.09 -8.81 -5.77
N HIS A 2 -28.52 -8.15 -4.70
CA HIS A 2 -28.96 -6.75 -4.79
C HIS A 2 -27.73 -5.85 -4.91
N ALA A 3 -27.72 -4.91 -5.86
CA ALA A 3 -26.67 -3.92 -5.98
C ALA A 3 -26.56 -3.11 -4.68
N ALA A 4 -25.33 -2.81 -4.23
CA ALA A 4 -25.10 -2.00 -3.05
C ALA A 4 -25.74 -0.61 -3.21
N THR A 5 -26.42 -0.15 -2.16
CA THR A 5 -26.92 1.23 -2.10
C THR A 5 -25.76 2.20 -1.83
N PRO A 6 -25.91 3.50 -2.14
CA PRO A 6 -24.89 4.50 -1.78
C PRO A 6 -24.54 4.51 -0.28
N LEU A 7 -25.51 4.28 0.60
CA LEU A 7 -25.28 4.20 2.04
C LEU A 7 -24.48 2.96 2.43
N SER A 8 -24.86 1.78 1.95
CA SER A 8 -24.14 0.54 2.29
C SER A 8 -22.71 0.58 1.77
N ALA A 9 -22.48 1.04 0.54
CA ALA A 9 -21.13 1.19 -0.01
C ALA A 9 -20.26 2.16 0.83
N ALA A 10 -20.82 3.30 1.26
CA ALA A 10 -20.10 4.24 2.11
C ALA A 10 -19.77 3.66 3.50
N LEU A 11 -20.69 2.90 4.09
CA LEU A 11 -20.48 2.22 5.36
C LEU A 11 -19.42 1.12 5.24
N ASP A 12 -19.46 0.32 4.17
CA ASP A 12 -18.49 -0.74 3.93
C ASP A 12 -17.08 -0.16 3.76
N VAL A 13 -16.91 0.90 2.97
CA VAL A 13 -15.60 1.59 2.85
C VAL A 13 -15.14 2.17 4.18
N THR A 14 -16.07 2.69 4.99
CA THR A 14 -15.74 3.21 6.33
C THR A 14 -15.27 2.09 7.26
N ASP A 15 -15.93 0.93 7.24
CA ASP A 15 -15.52 -0.22 8.06
C ASP A 15 -14.17 -0.79 7.61
N TRP A 16 -13.94 -0.90 6.29
CA TRP A 16 -12.65 -1.29 5.72
C TRP A 16 -11.50 -0.42 6.24
N ARG A 17 -11.67 0.91 6.21
CA ARG A 17 -10.66 1.86 6.70
C ARG A 17 -10.42 1.73 8.19
N ARG A 18 -11.49 1.47 8.98
CA ARG A 18 -11.39 1.26 10.43
C ARG A 18 -10.58 0.01 10.74
N ARG A 19 -10.88 -1.10 10.08
CA ARG A 19 -10.15 -2.38 10.25
C ARG A 19 -8.70 -2.26 9.80
N THR A 20 -8.45 -1.63 8.64
CA THR A 20 -7.09 -1.32 8.18
C THR A 20 -6.32 -0.52 9.23
N SER A 21 -6.92 0.55 9.77
CA SER A 21 -6.27 1.37 10.80
C SER A 21 -6.01 0.58 12.10
N GLN A 22 -6.90 -0.34 12.48
CA GLN A 22 -6.71 -1.23 13.62
C GLN A 22 -5.56 -2.22 13.38
N THR A 23 -5.50 -2.85 12.21
CA THR A 23 -4.39 -3.72 11.80
C THR A 23 -3.06 -2.99 11.93
N TYR A 24 -2.94 -1.79 11.37
CA TYR A 24 -1.70 -1.03 11.46
C TYR A 24 -1.37 -0.54 12.89
N ALA A 25 -2.38 -0.30 13.73
CA ALA A 25 -2.14 -0.02 15.15
C ALA A 25 -1.54 -1.24 15.88
N GLU A 26 -2.05 -2.43 15.60
CA GLU A 26 -1.51 -3.69 16.14
C GLU A 26 -0.11 -3.98 15.59
N VAL A 27 0.12 -3.79 14.29
CA VAL A 27 1.45 -3.89 13.66
C VAL A 27 2.45 -2.99 14.38
N ARG A 28 2.12 -1.71 14.60
CA ARG A 28 3.02 -0.78 15.31
C ARG A 28 3.31 -1.21 16.74
N ALA A 29 2.33 -1.80 17.43
CA ALA A 29 2.54 -2.28 18.79
C ALA A 29 3.46 -3.51 18.83
N LEU A 30 3.21 -4.50 17.97
CA LEU A 30 3.96 -5.76 17.91
C LEU A 30 5.38 -5.56 17.36
N ALA A 31 5.54 -4.72 16.33
CA ALA A 31 6.81 -4.50 15.65
C ALA A 31 7.89 -3.83 16.53
N VAL A 32 7.54 -3.36 17.73
CA VAL A 32 8.51 -2.88 18.72
C VAL A 32 9.40 -4.03 19.21
N GLU A 33 8.83 -5.24 19.34
CA GLU A 33 9.52 -6.41 19.86
C GLU A 33 9.77 -7.46 18.77
N ASP A 34 8.78 -7.69 17.90
CA ASP A 34 8.84 -8.71 16.85
C ASP A 34 8.20 -8.21 15.54
N PRO A 35 8.99 -7.55 14.67
CA PRO A 35 8.53 -7.12 13.35
C PRO A 35 8.04 -8.26 12.45
N ALA A 36 8.61 -9.46 12.59
CA ALA A 36 8.22 -10.61 11.78
C ALA A 36 6.83 -11.14 12.18
N ALA A 37 6.55 -11.19 13.49
CA ALA A 37 5.21 -11.50 14.00
C ALA A 37 4.19 -10.42 13.61
N ALA A 38 4.57 -9.14 13.68
CA ALA A 38 3.72 -8.04 13.22
C ALA A 38 3.36 -8.17 11.73
N HIS A 39 4.32 -8.56 10.90
CA HIS A 39 4.09 -8.85 9.48
C HIS A 39 3.14 -10.04 9.29
N ALA A 40 3.31 -11.14 10.03
CA ALA A 40 2.41 -12.29 9.94
C ALA A 40 0.96 -11.92 10.30
N VAL A 41 0.75 -11.12 11.34
CA VAL A 41 -0.58 -10.59 11.72
C VAL A 41 -1.16 -9.71 10.62
N TRP A 42 -0.35 -8.85 10.01
CA TRP A 42 -0.78 -8.00 8.91
C TRP A 42 -1.22 -8.81 7.68
N VAL A 43 -0.46 -9.84 7.29
CA VAL A 43 -0.83 -10.74 6.19
C VAL A 43 -2.17 -11.41 6.48
N GLN A 44 -2.31 -12.02 7.67
CA GLN A 44 -3.54 -12.69 8.07
C GLN A 44 -4.76 -11.76 8.01
N GLN A 45 -4.66 -10.58 8.62
CA GLN A 45 -5.79 -9.65 8.68
C GLN A 45 -6.13 -9.05 7.31
N ARG A 46 -5.13 -8.87 6.42
CA ARG A 46 -5.40 -8.52 5.02
C ARG A 46 -6.11 -9.63 4.27
N ASP A 47 -5.68 -10.88 4.43
CA ASP A 47 -6.37 -12.04 3.82
C ASP A 47 -7.82 -12.12 4.27
N GLU A 48 -8.10 -11.92 5.57
CA GLU A 48 -9.47 -11.90 6.09
C GLU A 48 -10.31 -10.77 5.48
N LEU A 49 -9.73 -9.58 5.30
CA LEU A 49 -10.40 -8.47 4.63
C LEU A 49 -10.71 -8.80 3.16
N PHE A 50 -9.75 -9.36 2.42
CA PHE A 50 -9.92 -9.71 1.01
C PHE A 50 -10.95 -10.83 0.82
N ALA A 51 -10.91 -11.86 1.67
CA ALA A 51 -11.80 -13.01 1.62
C ALA A 51 -13.23 -12.70 2.06
N PHE A 52 -13.41 -11.85 3.09
CA PHE A 52 -14.70 -11.75 3.80
C PHE A 52 -15.35 -10.37 3.79
N HIS A 53 -14.61 -9.28 3.54
CA HIS A 53 -15.19 -7.94 3.63
C HIS A 53 -16.00 -7.56 2.37
N PRO A 54 -17.18 -6.90 2.49
CA PRO A 54 -17.97 -6.45 1.33
C PRO A 54 -17.24 -5.45 0.42
N ALA A 55 -16.40 -4.59 0.99
CA ALA A 55 -15.54 -3.64 0.26
C ALA A 55 -14.21 -4.23 -0.26
N SER A 56 -14.07 -5.57 -0.31
CA SER A 56 -12.90 -6.21 -0.93
C SER A 56 -12.75 -5.75 -2.39
N PRO A 57 -11.52 -5.51 -2.88
CA PRO A 57 -11.29 -5.13 -4.28
C PRO A 57 -11.38 -6.33 -5.25
N LEU A 58 -11.51 -7.56 -4.74
CA LEU A 58 -11.66 -8.75 -5.57
C LEU A 58 -13.05 -8.78 -6.23
N SER A 59 -13.09 -9.21 -7.49
CA SER A 59 -14.35 -9.56 -8.14
C SER A 59 -15.02 -10.74 -7.41
N PRO A 60 -16.35 -10.93 -7.54
CA PRO A 60 -17.03 -12.08 -6.94
C PRO A 60 -16.41 -13.42 -7.31
N ASP A 61 -15.94 -13.57 -8.56
CA ASP A 61 -15.32 -14.79 -9.06
C ASP A 61 -13.92 -14.98 -8.47
N ALA A 62 -13.06 -13.95 -8.52
CA ALA A 62 -11.73 -13.98 -7.90
C ALA A 62 -11.80 -14.28 -6.40
N ARG A 63 -12.81 -13.73 -5.72
CA ARG A 63 -13.04 -13.96 -4.30
C ARG A 63 -13.49 -15.39 -3.97
N ALA A 64 -14.20 -16.06 -4.88
CA ALA A 64 -14.63 -17.44 -4.68
C ALA A 64 -13.43 -18.41 -4.68
N ASP A 65 -12.40 -18.10 -5.45
CA ASP A 65 -11.17 -18.90 -5.58
C ASP A 65 -10.01 -18.38 -4.70
N PHE A 66 -10.24 -17.33 -3.91
CA PHE A 66 -9.20 -16.66 -3.12
C PHE A 66 -8.66 -17.57 -2.00
N ALA A 67 -7.36 -17.86 -2.07
CA ALA A 67 -6.63 -18.69 -1.10
C ALA A 67 -5.66 -17.91 -0.19
N GLY A 68 -5.61 -16.58 -0.34
CA GLY A 68 -4.65 -15.71 0.34
C GLY A 68 -3.83 -14.88 -0.65
N LEU A 69 -3.33 -13.74 -0.19
CA LEU A 69 -2.42 -12.87 -0.94
C LEU A 69 -1.03 -13.52 -1.02
N ASP A 70 -0.38 -13.47 -2.18
CA ASP A 70 1.03 -13.86 -2.30
C ASP A 70 1.93 -12.77 -1.72
N VAL A 71 2.28 -12.92 -0.45
CA VAL A 71 3.19 -12.05 0.29
C VAL A 71 4.50 -12.79 0.55
N ALA A 72 5.62 -12.18 0.17
CA ALA A 72 6.93 -12.74 0.46
C ALA A 72 7.22 -12.81 1.97
N PRO A 73 8.01 -13.79 2.45
CA PRO A 73 8.39 -13.87 3.86
C PRO A 73 9.11 -12.61 4.35
N TYR A 74 8.95 -12.33 5.65
CA TYR A 74 9.58 -11.18 6.28
C TYR A 74 11.12 -11.25 6.21
N ASP A 75 11.74 -10.15 5.79
CA ASP A 75 13.18 -9.98 5.77
C ASP A 75 13.57 -8.65 6.44
N PRO A 76 14.27 -8.69 7.60
CA PRO A 76 14.62 -7.49 8.36
C PRO A 76 15.56 -6.54 7.61
N ARG A 77 16.23 -6.99 6.54
CA ARG A 77 17.10 -6.14 5.72
C ARG A 77 16.33 -5.06 4.94
N PHE A 78 15.02 -5.22 4.81
CA PHE A 78 14.14 -4.29 4.10
C PHE A 78 13.30 -3.41 5.02
N ARG A 79 13.64 -3.37 6.33
CA ARG A 79 13.07 -2.46 7.31
C ARG A 79 14.05 -1.32 7.61
N PHE A 80 13.55 -0.08 7.53
CA PHE A 80 14.35 1.12 7.70
C PHE A 80 13.69 2.09 8.69
N GLU A 81 14.51 2.73 9.54
CA GLU A 81 14.11 3.84 10.41
C GLU A 81 14.88 5.09 9.98
N VAL A 82 14.21 5.97 9.23
CA VAL A 82 14.86 6.99 8.41
C VAL A 82 14.33 8.39 8.71
N GLY A 83 15.22 9.37 8.71
CA GLY A 83 14.83 10.78 8.66
C GLY A 83 14.26 11.13 7.29
N VAL A 84 13.41 12.17 7.25
CA VAL A 84 12.94 12.76 5.98
C VAL A 84 13.88 13.91 5.62
N GLU A 85 14.65 13.73 4.56
CA GLU A 85 15.56 14.75 4.05
C GLU A 85 14.76 15.85 3.32
N PRO A 86 15.08 17.14 3.56
CA PRO A 86 14.46 18.23 2.82
C PRO A 86 14.68 18.07 1.31
N ALA A 87 13.63 18.30 0.53
CA ALA A 87 13.70 18.37 -0.92
C ALA A 87 12.99 19.66 -1.40
N GLY A 88 13.36 20.15 -2.58
CA GLY A 88 12.68 21.32 -3.15
C GLY A 88 11.17 21.08 -3.31
N PRO A 89 10.33 22.11 -3.45
CA PRO A 89 8.91 21.90 -3.67
C PRO A 89 8.67 21.17 -5.00
N GLN A 90 7.78 20.19 -4.99
CA GLN A 90 7.29 19.52 -6.20
C GLN A 90 5.82 19.18 -6.01
N ARG A 91 5.05 19.34 -7.07
CA ARG A 91 3.65 18.94 -7.16
C ARG A 91 3.53 17.73 -8.07
N LEU A 92 2.71 16.78 -7.68
CA LEU A 92 2.34 15.64 -8.48
C LEU A 92 0.81 15.62 -8.58
N ASP A 93 0.29 15.70 -9.79
CA ASP A 93 -1.13 15.54 -10.07
C ASP A 93 -1.33 14.25 -10.84
N VAL A 94 -2.01 13.29 -10.23
CA VAL A 94 -2.26 11.98 -10.83
C VAL A 94 -3.70 11.92 -11.29
N ALA A 95 -3.90 11.85 -12.60
CA ALA A 95 -5.21 11.55 -13.16
C ALA A 95 -5.58 10.11 -12.82
N THR A 96 -6.75 9.97 -12.23
CA THR A 96 -7.36 8.71 -11.81
C THR A 96 -8.67 8.57 -12.58
N GLY A 97 -8.95 7.38 -13.12
CA GLY A 97 -10.13 7.12 -13.95
C GLY A 97 -11.46 7.45 -13.27
N THR A 98 -11.57 7.22 -11.96
CA THR A 98 -12.81 7.41 -11.18
C THR A 98 -12.77 8.61 -10.24
N ASP A 99 -11.60 8.96 -9.70
CA ASP A 99 -11.47 9.95 -8.61
C ASP A 99 -11.04 11.35 -9.12
N GLY A 100 -11.00 11.54 -10.44
CA GLY A 100 -10.53 12.79 -11.04
C GLY A 100 -9.02 12.96 -10.88
N VAL A 101 -8.57 14.08 -10.34
CA VAL A 101 -7.14 14.35 -10.14
C VAL A 101 -6.79 14.27 -8.65
N VAL A 102 -5.92 13.31 -8.31
CA VAL A 102 -5.37 13.17 -6.96
C VAL A 102 -4.04 13.93 -6.90
N GLY A 103 -4.04 15.04 -6.16
CA GLY A 103 -2.87 15.91 -6.03
C GLY A 103 -2.01 15.57 -4.81
N PHE A 104 -0.69 15.71 -4.96
CA PHE A 104 0.30 15.51 -3.91
C PHE A 104 1.32 16.66 -3.90
N ASP A 105 1.78 17.04 -2.72
CA ASP A 105 2.95 17.91 -2.52
C ASP A 105 4.11 17.09 -1.95
N ARG A 106 5.31 17.30 -2.47
CA ARG A 106 6.52 16.64 -1.95
C ARG A 106 6.84 17.16 -0.55
N VAL A 107 6.94 16.24 0.40
CA VAL A 107 7.39 16.51 1.78
C VAL A 107 8.91 16.50 1.85
N GLY A 108 9.52 15.50 1.23
CA GLY A 108 10.97 15.27 1.29
C GLY A 108 11.36 13.94 0.65
N THR A 109 12.52 13.44 1.02
CA THR A 109 13.06 12.17 0.52
C THR A 109 13.47 11.28 1.68
N VAL A 110 13.23 9.97 1.55
CA VAL A 110 13.79 8.96 2.46
C VAL A 110 14.89 8.18 1.77
N VAL A 111 15.98 7.89 2.49
CA VAL A 111 17.15 7.16 1.97
C VAL A 111 17.19 5.77 2.59
N LEU A 112 17.12 4.74 1.76
CA LEU A 112 17.02 3.33 2.15
C LEU A 112 18.37 2.61 1.98
N GLY A 113 19.46 3.26 2.41
CA GLY A 113 20.83 2.78 2.19
C GLY A 113 21.15 2.61 0.70
N ASP A 114 21.80 1.49 0.35
CA ASP A 114 22.21 1.17 -1.02
C ASP A 114 21.03 0.86 -1.95
N LEU A 115 19.84 0.61 -1.39
CA LEU A 115 18.64 0.34 -2.18
C LEU A 115 18.20 1.57 -2.98
N GLY A 116 18.47 2.77 -2.45
CA GLY A 116 18.23 4.04 -3.11
C GLY A 116 17.37 4.99 -2.28
N ARG A 117 16.62 5.85 -2.98
CA ARG A 117 15.84 6.93 -2.37
C ARG A 117 14.41 6.94 -2.91
N LEU A 118 13.46 7.31 -2.06
CA LEU A 118 12.06 7.45 -2.42
C LEU A 118 11.56 8.83 -2.01
N THR A 119 10.73 9.44 -2.86
CA THR A 119 10.06 10.70 -2.51
C THR A 119 8.88 10.41 -1.58
N LEU A 120 8.81 11.14 -0.47
CA LEU A 120 7.65 11.13 0.43
C LEU A 120 6.69 12.25 0.03
N TRP A 121 5.42 11.90 -0.13
CA TRP A 121 4.37 12.80 -0.58
C TRP A 121 3.36 13.07 0.53
N SER A 122 2.74 14.25 0.51
CA SER A 122 1.56 14.58 1.29
C SER A 122 0.37 14.75 0.34
N LEU A 123 -0.74 14.09 0.64
CA LEU A 123 -1.97 14.20 -0.14
C LEU A 123 -2.58 15.60 -0.01
N ARG A 124 -2.97 16.20 -1.14
CA ARG A 124 -3.71 17.47 -1.24
C ARG A 124 -5.21 17.23 -1.28
N GLY A 125 -5.73 16.64 -0.22
CA GLY A 125 -7.15 16.43 -0.01
C GLY A 125 -7.51 16.79 1.43
N TYR A 126 -8.80 16.93 1.72
CA TYR A 126 -9.28 17.26 3.06
C TYR A 126 -8.75 16.30 4.15
N GLY A 127 -8.60 15.02 3.83
CA GLY A 127 -8.05 14.02 4.75
C GLY A 127 -6.54 14.10 4.98
N GLY A 128 -5.79 14.85 4.15
CA GLY A 128 -4.32 14.87 4.18
C GLY A 128 -3.71 13.48 4.09
N GLY A 129 -2.56 13.28 4.73
CA GLY A 129 -1.91 11.97 4.88
C GLY A 129 -0.62 11.83 4.07
N LEU A 130 0.26 10.97 4.56
CA LEU A 130 1.52 10.60 3.91
C LEU A 130 1.29 9.49 2.90
N PHE A 131 1.97 9.59 1.76
CA PHE A 131 1.94 8.62 0.70
C PHE A 131 3.36 8.29 0.23
N LEU A 132 3.70 7.00 0.28
CA LEU A 132 5.01 6.49 -0.12
C LEU A 132 4.84 5.29 -1.07
N PRO A 133 4.70 5.54 -2.38
CA PRO A 133 4.70 4.48 -3.37
C PRO A 133 6.13 4.01 -3.64
N VAL A 134 6.25 2.78 -4.11
CA VAL A 134 7.51 2.18 -4.55
C VAL A 134 7.26 1.33 -5.79
N ARG A 135 8.07 1.56 -6.82
CA ARG A 135 8.28 0.62 -7.92
C ARG A 135 9.73 0.18 -7.85
N ASP A 136 9.99 -1.07 -8.20
CA ASP A 136 11.32 -1.64 -8.10
C ASP A 136 11.67 -2.47 -9.35
N ALA A 137 12.86 -3.04 -9.36
CA ALA A 137 13.35 -3.80 -10.49
C ALA A 137 12.53 -5.05 -10.79
N LEU A 138 11.66 -5.55 -9.90
CA LEU A 138 10.78 -6.71 -10.11
C LEU A 138 9.40 -6.37 -10.70
N ALA A 139 9.12 -5.08 -10.94
CA ALA A 139 7.82 -4.63 -11.41
C ALA A 139 7.46 -5.23 -12.78
N GLY A 140 6.35 -5.94 -12.86
CA GLY A 140 5.84 -6.64 -14.04
C GLY A 140 6.36 -8.08 -14.24
N HIS A 141 7.18 -8.59 -13.32
CA HIS A 141 7.79 -9.93 -13.40
C HIS A 141 8.01 -10.57 -12.03
N GLY A 142 7.35 -10.03 -11.01
CA GLY A 142 7.38 -10.52 -9.64
C GLY A 142 6.56 -9.62 -8.70
N THR A 143 6.51 -8.32 -8.97
CA THR A 143 5.67 -7.35 -8.26
C THR A 143 4.78 -6.58 -9.23
N PHE A 144 3.68 -5.99 -8.75
CA PHE A 144 2.73 -5.29 -9.63
C PHE A 144 3.41 -4.19 -10.45
N GLY A 145 3.16 -4.18 -11.77
CA GLY A 145 3.87 -3.32 -12.73
C GLY A 145 3.71 -1.81 -12.47
N GLY A 146 2.59 -1.40 -11.87
CA GLY A 146 2.30 -0.03 -11.47
C GLY A 146 3.03 0.46 -10.21
N GLY A 147 3.66 -0.45 -9.47
CA GLY A 147 4.23 -0.21 -8.16
C GLY A 147 3.26 -0.51 -7.02
N ARG A 148 3.81 -0.54 -5.81
CA ARG A 148 3.14 -0.87 -4.54
C ARG A 148 3.15 0.32 -3.61
N TYR A 149 2.39 0.27 -2.53
CA TYR A 149 2.36 1.30 -1.49
C TYR A 149 2.96 0.77 -0.20
N VAL A 150 3.85 1.55 0.39
CA VAL A 150 4.39 1.30 1.74
C VAL A 150 3.59 2.07 2.78
N LEU A 151 3.22 3.31 2.45
CA LEU A 151 2.39 4.19 3.28
C LEU A 151 1.27 4.79 2.43
N ASP A 152 0.06 4.79 2.99
CA ASP A 152 -1.14 5.47 2.48
C ASP A 152 -1.99 5.84 3.69
N THR A 153 -1.49 6.78 4.49
CA THR A 153 -1.98 6.97 5.86
C THR A 153 -3.42 7.50 5.89
N VAL A 154 -3.88 8.14 4.82
CA VAL A 154 -5.28 8.56 4.68
C VAL A 154 -6.23 7.36 4.60
N LYS A 155 -5.74 6.20 4.14
CA LYS A 155 -6.47 4.92 4.11
C LYS A 155 -6.12 4.01 5.29
N GLY A 156 -5.35 4.49 6.26
CA GLY A 156 -4.99 3.78 7.49
C GLY A 156 -3.69 2.97 7.41
N ALA A 157 -3.04 2.89 6.24
CA ALA A 157 -1.76 2.22 6.10
C ALA A 157 -0.63 3.11 6.62
N ASP A 158 -0.33 2.97 7.92
CA ASP A 158 0.60 3.80 8.68
C ASP A 158 1.52 2.96 9.57
N LEU A 159 2.80 2.91 9.24
CA LEU A 159 3.83 2.23 10.05
C LEU A 159 4.38 3.12 11.18
N GLY A 160 4.00 4.40 11.21
CA GLY A 160 4.39 5.36 12.24
C GLY A 160 5.88 5.71 12.22
N CYS A 161 6.36 6.14 13.39
CA CYS A 161 7.75 6.50 13.62
C CYS A 161 8.36 5.64 14.72
N ASP A 162 9.69 5.57 14.73
CA ASP A 162 10.42 5.02 15.86
C ASP A 162 10.36 5.94 17.10
N ARG A 163 11.01 5.51 18.18
CA ARG A 163 11.00 6.22 19.48
C ARG A 163 11.64 7.62 19.44
N VAL A 164 12.41 7.94 18.40
CA VAL A 164 13.08 9.24 18.24
C VAL A 164 12.51 10.06 17.08
N GLY A 165 11.39 9.61 16.49
CA GLY A 165 10.65 10.33 15.46
C GLY A 165 11.13 10.10 14.02
N ARG A 166 11.98 9.09 13.76
CA ARG A 166 12.32 8.67 12.39
C ARG A 166 11.18 7.86 11.80
N LEU A 167 10.86 8.09 10.54
CA LEU A 167 9.80 7.37 9.84
C LEU A 167 10.18 5.88 9.70
N VAL A 168 9.25 4.99 10.02
CA VAL A 168 9.41 3.56 9.74
C VAL A 168 9.00 3.31 8.29
N VAL A 169 9.96 2.87 7.48
CA VAL A 169 9.75 2.42 6.11
C VAL A 169 10.10 0.94 6.08
N ASP A 170 9.07 0.09 6.14
CA ASP A 170 9.25 -1.37 6.08
C ASP A 170 8.66 -1.90 4.77
N LEU A 171 9.53 -2.24 3.81
CA LEU A 171 9.11 -2.69 2.48
C LEU A 171 8.47 -4.09 2.51
N ASN A 172 8.56 -4.82 3.63
CA ASN A 172 7.81 -6.06 3.82
C ASN A 172 6.30 -5.81 3.84
N PHE A 173 5.86 -4.60 4.17
CA PHE A 173 4.44 -4.21 4.16
C PHE A 173 4.03 -3.54 2.85
N ALA A 174 4.88 -3.55 1.82
CA ALA A 174 4.53 -3.00 0.51
C ALA A 174 3.37 -3.81 -0.10
N TYR A 175 2.22 -3.16 -0.30
CA TYR A 175 1.00 -3.82 -0.78
C TYR A 175 0.56 -3.30 -2.15
N ASN A 176 -0.18 -4.13 -2.88
CA ASN A 176 -0.70 -3.77 -4.18
C ASN A 176 -1.87 -2.78 -4.04
N PRO A 177 -1.94 -1.73 -4.89
CA PRO A 177 -3.13 -0.90 -4.99
C PRO A 177 -4.34 -1.74 -5.43
N SER A 178 -5.56 -1.29 -5.11
CA SER A 178 -6.80 -1.96 -5.54
C SER A 178 -6.87 -2.18 -7.05
N CYS A 179 -6.27 -1.27 -7.85
CA CYS A 179 -6.21 -1.39 -9.32
C CYS A 179 -5.38 -2.57 -9.83
N ALA A 180 -4.60 -3.22 -8.96
CA ALA A 180 -3.89 -4.45 -9.30
C ALA A 180 -4.84 -5.66 -9.38
N TYR A 181 -5.97 -5.60 -8.68
CA TYR A 181 -6.97 -6.68 -8.61
C TYR A 181 -8.18 -6.40 -9.51
N ASP A 182 -8.57 -5.13 -9.65
CA ASP A 182 -9.67 -4.75 -10.52
C ASP A 182 -9.35 -3.40 -11.20
N PRO A 183 -9.22 -3.38 -12.55
CA PRO A 183 -8.81 -2.19 -13.30
C PRO A 183 -9.84 -1.05 -13.26
N THR A 184 -11.06 -1.30 -12.77
CA THR A 184 -12.06 -0.24 -12.57
C THR A 184 -11.67 0.72 -11.45
N TRP A 185 -10.81 0.29 -10.52
CA TRP A 185 -10.24 1.16 -9.50
C TRP A 185 -9.14 2.03 -10.07
N ALA A 186 -9.15 3.31 -9.72
CA ALA A 186 -8.10 4.23 -10.11
C ALA A 186 -7.14 4.49 -8.94
N CYS A 187 -5.84 4.26 -9.14
CA CYS A 187 -4.85 4.36 -8.08
C CYS A 187 -3.61 5.12 -8.57
N PRO A 188 -3.01 6.00 -7.73
CA PRO A 188 -1.79 6.71 -8.10
C PRO A 188 -0.60 5.77 -8.35
N LEU A 189 -0.05 5.76 -9.56
CA LEU A 189 1.11 4.92 -9.87
C LEU A 189 2.41 5.50 -9.32
N ALA A 190 3.37 4.63 -9.03
CA ALA A 190 4.70 5.06 -8.62
C ALA A 190 5.39 5.83 -9.75
N THR A 191 5.83 7.05 -9.46
CA THR A 191 6.58 7.88 -10.41
C THR A 191 8.04 7.42 -10.53
N ARG A 192 8.78 7.99 -11.49
CA ARG A 192 10.24 7.79 -11.59
C ARG A 192 10.99 8.18 -10.31
N ALA A 193 10.49 9.16 -9.56
CA ALA A 193 11.08 9.60 -8.29
C ALA A 193 10.84 8.59 -7.14
N ASN A 194 10.03 7.56 -7.39
CA ASN A 194 9.72 6.46 -6.50
C ASN A 194 10.02 5.10 -7.17
N THR A 195 10.97 5.07 -8.11
CA THR A 195 11.43 3.83 -8.76
C THR A 195 12.85 3.50 -8.31
N LEU A 196 13.02 2.37 -7.63
CA LEU A 196 14.30 1.80 -7.23
C LEU A 196 14.87 0.95 -8.38
N ALA A 197 16.17 1.07 -8.62
CA ALA A 197 16.85 0.28 -9.65
C ALA A 197 17.18 -1.15 -9.19
N ALA A 198 17.20 -1.38 -7.87
CA ALA A 198 17.42 -2.68 -7.25
C ALA A 198 16.08 -3.44 -7.07
N PRO A 199 16.10 -4.78 -7.05
CA PRO A 199 14.93 -5.57 -6.75
C PRO A 199 14.52 -5.43 -5.29
N VAL A 200 13.22 -5.42 -5.02
CA VAL A 200 12.64 -5.46 -3.66
C VAL A 200 11.82 -6.74 -3.51
N PRO A 201 12.44 -7.88 -3.11
CA PRO A 201 11.84 -9.21 -3.09
C PRO A 201 10.94 -9.48 -1.86
N VAL A 202 10.49 -8.44 -1.18
CA VAL A 202 9.61 -8.50 0.00
C VAL A 202 8.28 -7.81 -0.29
N GLY A 203 7.25 -8.05 0.53
CA GLY A 203 5.91 -7.51 0.35
C GLY A 203 5.07 -8.30 -0.66
N GLU A 204 3.95 -7.73 -1.06
CA GLU A 204 3.02 -8.37 -2.00
C GLU A 204 3.65 -8.52 -3.39
N ARG A 205 3.42 -9.69 -3.99
CA ARG A 205 3.75 -10.00 -5.37
C ARG A 205 2.59 -9.68 -6.30
N THR A 206 2.81 -9.77 -7.60
CA THR A 206 1.74 -9.56 -8.59
C THR A 206 0.59 -10.54 -8.35
N PRO A 207 -0.68 -10.09 -8.37
CA PRO A 207 -1.82 -11.00 -8.37
C PRO A 207 -1.76 -11.94 -9.59
N GLU A 208 -2.16 -13.21 -9.43
CA GLU A 208 -2.11 -14.15 -10.56
C GLU A 208 -3.16 -13.80 -11.63
N PRO A 209 -2.95 -14.16 -12.92
CA PRO A 209 -3.87 -13.83 -14.02
C PRO A 209 -5.31 -14.39 -13.94
N GLY A 210 -5.73 -14.98 -12.82
CA GLY A 210 -7.13 -15.31 -12.54
C GLY A 210 -7.96 -14.10 -12.05
N ASP A 211 -7.30 -12.99 -11.69
CA ASP A 211 -7.93 -11.84 -11.04
C ASP A 211 -8.37 -10.71 -12.01
N ALA A 212 -8.00 -10.77 -13.29
CA ALA A 212 -8.42 -9.78 -14.29
C ALA A 212 -9.42 -10.41 -15.29
N PRO A 213 -10.57 -9.77 -15.57
CA PRO A 213 -11.46 -10.26 -16.61
C PRO A 213 -10.74 -10.19 -17.97
N VAL A 214 -10.72 -11.32 -18.68
CA VAL A 214 -10.34 -11.39 -20.09
C VAL A 214 -11.61 -11.13 -20.90
N ASP A 215 -11.69 -9.94 -21.50
CA ASP A 215 -12.69 -9.39 -22.45
C ASP A 215 -14.18 -9.81 -22.30
#